data_AF-A0A947C3G5-F1
#
_entry.id   AF-A0A947C3G5-F1
#
_cell.length_a   1.000
_cell.length_b   1.000
_cell.length_c   1.000
_cell.angle_alpha   90.00
_cell.angle_beta   90.00
_cell.angle_gamma   90.00
#
_symmetry.space_group_name_H-M   'P 1'
#
loop_
_entity.id
_entity.type
_entity.pdbx_description
1 polymer ?
#
loop_
_entity_poly.entity_id
_entity_poly.type
_entity_poly.pdbx_seq_one_letter_code
_entity_poly.pdbx_strand_id
1 'polypeptide(L)'
;MSAASGHDHRRAAMGLAIAALVAFVAGPTRAHVVYGTPTLSRLTQDSDLVLSVRIIEPSSDLPLPDSSAREVVVVAEVLELLKGSYAKERVAFVQHGHGSPEYEKGDEVAVFLKRIERSPELRRGAVASRIHWVSEQEAGNRFALNGRVRPDFLEAVRAYAQLAALAPEARPKAMHRITLELLASPHPKLASSALRDLVIAGNASLLGARDLPALEPLLMSPATSIGIRIGLLVELERRALIDGPPRWAKLLRTTTGKDRLNAVRASAAHPSEPVTNELVALLANDDSQLVSAVAVALGAPGNDAAIAPLAKLLESDESRVRMAAIRGLGRVATPRARQVLVNTAAAHPDAATRRRARAEAQLLDRQTTSAGAVPDRGSSLQR
;
A
#
# COMPACT_ATOMS: atom_id res chain seq x y z
N MET A 1 -26.51 9.77 32.91
CA MET A 1 -26.92 8.75 31.91
C MET A 1 -27.73 9.48 30.86
N SER A 2 -27.41 9.58 29.57
CA SER A 2 -26.45 8.93 28.69
C SER A 2 -26.07 9.98 27.62
N ALA A 3 -24.78 10.20 27.40
CA ALA A 3 -24.26 11.06 26.34
C ALA A 3 -22.98 10.43 25.77
N ALA A 4 -23.15 9.37 24.98
CA ALA A 4 -22.07 8.74 24.23
C ALA A 4 -22.66 7.86 23.10
N SER A 5 -23.04 8.45 21.97
CA SER A 5 -23.25 7.66 20.74
C SER A 5 -22.95 8.41 19.43
N GLY A 6 -22.34 9.60 19.49
CA GLY A 6 -22.04 10.40 18.30
C GLY A 6 -20.64 10.17 17.70
N HIS A 7 -19.73 9.50 18.42
CA HIS A 7 -18.32 9.42 18.03
C HIS A 7 -17.90 8.13 17.31
N ASP A 8 -18.69 7.06 17.39
CA ASP A 8 -18.29 5.75 16.84
C ASP A 8 -18.48 5.63 15.32
N HIS A 9 -19.47 6.30 14.74
CA HIS A 9 -19.70 6.21 13.28
C HIS A 9 -18.64 6.95 12.45
N ARG A 10 -18.00 8.00 12.99
CA ARG A 10 -16.90 8.71 12.31
C ARG A 10 -15.57 7.94 12.35
N ARG A 11 -15.35 7.11 13.39
CA ARG A 11 -14.17 6.24 13.49
C ARG A 11 -14.29 4.99 12.61
N ALA A 12 -15.49 4.43 12.48
CA ALA A 12 -15.76 3.32 11.56
C ALA A 12 -15.63 3.72 10.08
N ALA A 13 -16.05 4.95 9.71
CA ALA A 13 -15.86 5.49 8.37
C ALA A 13 -14.37 5.77 8.04
N MET A 14 -13.56 6.17 9.03
CA MET A 14 -12.11 6.35 8.87
C MET A 14 -11.38 5.01 8.70
N GLY A 15 -11.86 3.93 9.35
CA GLY A 15 -11.31 2.58 9.21
C GLY A 15 -11.58 1.94 7.84
N LEU A 16 -12.73 2.20 7.22
CA LEU A 16 -13.03 1.72 5.86
C LEU A 16 -12.32 2.54 4.76
N ALA A 17 -11.98 3.81 5.02
CA ALA A 17 -11.24 4.64 4.07
C ALA A 17 -9.80 4.14 3.81
N ILE A 18 -9.19 3.45 4.79
CA ILE A 18 -7.83 2.90 4.68
C ILE A 18 -7.80 1.65 3.77
N ALA A 19 -8.85 0.82 3.78
CA ALA A 19 -8.97 -0.32 2.86
C ALA A 19 -9.19 0.12 1.40
N ALA A 20 -9.82 1.28 1.19
CA ALA A 20 -10.03 1.84 -0.14
C ALA A 20 -8.80 2.62 -0.69
N LEU A 21 -7.92 3.12 0.18
CA LEU A 21 -6.72 3.88 -0.23
C LEU A 21 -5.68 3.01 -0.97
N VAL A 22 -5.74 1.69 -0.80
CA VAL A 22 -4.90 0.72 -1.54
C VAL A 22 -5.59 0.18 -2.80
N ALA A 23 -6.92 0.34 -2.92
CA ALA A 23 -7.70 -0.26 -4.01
C ALA A 23 -8.02 0.68 -5.19
N PHE A 24 -7.81 2.00 -5.08
CA PHE A 24 -8.16 2.97 -6.14
C PHE A 24 -6.96 3.49 -6.97
N VAL A 25 -6.03 2.60 -7.32
CA VAL A 25 -5.04 2.80 -8.39
C VAL A 25 -5.28 1.76 -9.48
N ALA A 26 -6.40 1.89 -10.20
CA ALA A 26 -6.69 1.07 -11.38
C ALA A 26 -6.39 1.87 -12.66
N GLY A 27 -5.21 1.60 -13.24
CA GLY A 27 -4.80 1.91 -14.60
C GLY A 27 -3.82 0.82 -15.06
N PRO A 28 -3.73 0.48 -16.36
CA PRO A 28 -3.29 -0.83 -16.81
C PRO A 28 -1.76 -0.96 -16.83
N THR A 29 -1.18 -1.09 -15.66
CA THR A 29 0.08 -1.80 -15.45
C THR A 29 -0.11 -2.59 -14.17
N ARG A 30 -0.26 -3.90 -14.31
CA ARG A 30 -0.42 -4.86 -13.21
C ARG A 30 0.74 -4.70 -12.22
N ALA A 31 0.52 -3.92 -11.18
CA ALA A 31 1.16 -4.07 -9.90
C ALA A 31 0.00 -4.27 -8.92
N HIS A 32 -0.39 -5.52 -8.73
CA HIS A 32 -1.27 -5.88 -7.64
C HIS A 32 -0.61 -5.37 -6.36
N VAL A 33 -1.22 -4.41 -5.67
CA VAL A 33 -0.99 -4.31 -4.23
C VAL A 33 -1.71 -5.51 -3.63
N VAL A 34 -1.00 -6.63 -3.53
CA VAL A 34 -1.53 -7.88 -2.99
C VAL A 34 -1.70 -7.71 -1.48
N TYR A 35 -2.91 -7.40 -1.05
CA TYR A 35 -3.37 -7.84 0.27
C TYR A 35 -3.26 -9.37 0.28
N GLY A 36 -2.19 -9.90 0.88
CA GLY A 36 -1.89 -11.34 0.89
C GLY A 36 -0.41 -11.71 1.01
N THR A 37 0.52 -10.86 0.56
CA THR A 37 1.96 -11.18 0.70
C THR A 37 2.48 -10.87 2.11
N PRO A 38 3.01 -11.86 2.84
CA PRO A 38 3.56 -11.63 4.17
C PRO A 38 4.75 -10.66 4.12
N THR A 39 4.93 -9.87 5.18
CA THR A 39 6.13 -9.06 5.39
C THR A 39 7.33 -9.95 5.68
N LEU A 40 8.54 -9.45 5.50
CA LEU A 40 9.76 -10.17 5.86
C LEU A 40 9.76 -10.55 7.34
N SER A 41 9.27 -9.67 8.22
CA SER A 41 9.12 -9.98 9.65
C SER A 41 8.19 -11.18 9.86
N ARG A 42 6.98 -11.13 9.28
CA ARG A 42 5.99 -12.19 9.42
C ARG A 42 6.45 -13.50 8.80
N LEU A 43 6.98 -13.46 7.59
CA LEU A 43 7.51 -14.61 6.88
C LEU A 43 8.65 -15.26 7.70
N THR A 44 9.57 -14.44 8.23
CA THR A 44 10.64 -14.96 9.09
C THR A 44 10.09 -15.56 10.37
N GLN A 45 9.08 -14.96 11.01
CA GLN A 45 8.52 -15.43 12.28
C GLN A 45 7.65 -16.69 12.14
N ASP A 46 6.84 -16.79 11.08
CA ASP A 46 5.90 -17.89 10.85
C ASP A 46 6.62 -19.17 10.37
N SER A 47 7.77 -19.02 9.70
CA SER A 47 8.56 -20.14 9.18
C SER A 47 9.27 -20.94 10.26
N ASP A 48 9.24 -22.26 10.16
CA ASP A 48 9.96 -23.16 11.06
C ASP A 48 11.48 -23.17 10.74
N LEU A 49 11.82 -22.92 9.48
CA LEU A 49 13.18 -22.93 8.96
C LEU A 49 13.37 -21.82 7.92
N VAL A 50 14.47 -21.07 8.00
CA VAL A 50 14.84 -20.07 6.99
C VAL A 50 16.28 -20.31 6.57
N LEU A 51 16.51 -20.43 5.27
CA LEU A 51 17.81 -20.79 4.69
C LEU A 51 18.19 -19.82 3.57
N SER A 52 19.47 -19.52 3.46
CA SER A 52 20.08 -19.10 2.20
C SER A 52 20.49 -20.36 1.43
N VAL A 53 20.05 -20.49 0.19
CA VAL A 53 20.27 -21.71 -0.61
C VAL A 53 20.69 -21.39 -2.04
N ARG A 54 21.36 -22.34 -2.68
CA ARG A 54 21.59 -22.35 -4.13
C ARG A 54 20.71 -23.41 -4.78
N ILE A 55 19.88 -23.03 -5.74
CA ILE A 55 18.98 -23.96 -6.43
C ILE A 55 19.79 -24.92 -7.30
N ILE A 56 19.58 -26.23 -7.11
CA ILE A 56 20.25 -27.29 -7.88
C ILE A 56 19.29 -27.88 -8.91
N GLU A 57 18.07 -28.18 -8.48
CA GLU A 57 16.98 -28.68 -9.33
C GLU A 57 15.75 -27.80 -9.10
N PRO A 58 15.42 -26.89 -10.03
CA PRO A 58 14.29 -25.96 -9.86
C PRO A 58 12.93 -26.66 -10.01
N SER A 59 12.89 -27.79 -10.71
CA SER A 59 11.70 -28.61 -10.92
C SER A 59 12.12 -30.06 -11.08
N SER A 60 12.08 -30.81 -9.99
CA SER A 60 12.31 -32.25 -9.97
C SER A 60 10.96 -32.95 -9.81
N ASP A 61 10.62 -33.83 -10.75
CA ASP A 61 9.41 -34.64 -10.68
C ASP A 61 9.56 -35.66 -9.55
N LEU A 62 8.77 -35.51 -8.49
CA LEU A 62 8.68 -36.52 -7.45
C LEU A 62 7.55 -37.50 -7.80
N PRO A 63 7.86 -38.74 -8.21
CA PRO A 63 6.85 -39.75 -8.42
C PRO A 63 6.22 -40.11 -7.07
N LEU A 64 4.89 -39.99 -6.98
CA LEU A 64 4.14 -40.35 -5.78
C LEU A 64 3.67 -41.81 -5.87
N PRO A 65 3.75 -42.59 -4.77
CA PRO A 65 3.16 -43.92 -4.72
C PRO A 65 1.66 -43.86 -5.08
N ASP A 66 1.20 -44.81 -5.89
CA ASP A 66 -0.21 -45.06 -6.21
C ASP A 66 -0.98 -43.86 -6.81
N SER A 67 -0.28 -42.94 -7.48
CA SER A 67 -0.88 -41.80 -8.18
C SER A 67 -0.18 -41.51 -9.51
N SER A 68 -0.95 -41.14 -10.54
CA SER A 68 -0.40 -40.56 -11.77
C SER A 68 0.00 -39.10 -11.60
N ALA A 69 -0.33 -38.48 -10.45
CA ALA A 69 0.05 -37.11 -10.13
C ALA A 69 1.55 -37.03 -9.82
N ARG A 70 2.19 -35.98 -10.36
CA ARG A 70 3.57 -35.62 -10.07
C ARG A 70 3.56 -34.36 -9.24
N GLU A 71 4.30 -34.38 -8.14
CA GLU A 71 4.55 -33.17 -7.37
C GLU A 71 5.86 -32.57 -7.84
N VAL A 72 5.87 -31.26 -8.08
CA VAL A 72 7.11 -30.55 -8.43
C VAL A 72 7.84 -30.18 -7.15
N VAL A 73 9.04 -30.74 -6.99
CA VAL A 73 9.92 -30.49 -5.84
C VAL A 73 11.10 -29.65 -6.28
N VAL A 74 11.45 -28.68 -5.44
CA VAL A 74 12.68 -27.90 -5.59
C VAL A 74 13.75 -28.51 -4.71
N VAL A 75 14.93 -28.76 -5.26
CA VAL A 75 16.11 -29.22 -4.53
C VAL A 75 17.17 -28.14 -4.54
N ALA A 76 17.69 -27.81 -3.37
CA ALA A 76 18.68 -26.75 -3.20
C ALA A 76 19.82 -27.18 -2.26
N GLU A 77 21.00 -26.64 -2.50
CA GLU A 77 22.17 -26.70 -1.61
C GLU A 77 22.03 -25.63 -0.54
N VAL A 78 22.28 -25.99 0.72
CA VAL A 78 22.22 -25.06 1.85
C VAL A 78 23.52 -24.27 1.94
N LEU A 79 23.43 -22.95 1.80
CA LEU A 79 24.57 -22.05 1.94
C LEU A 79 24.68 -21.51 3.37
N GLU A 80 23.54 -21.19 3.98
CA GLU A 80 23.50 -20.64 5.35
C GLU A 80 22.17 -20.96 6.04
N LEU A 81 22.23 -21.31 7.32
CA LEU A 81 21.07 -21.42 8.21
C LEU A 81 20.80 -20.07 8.89
N LEU A 82 19.63 -19.47 8.62
CA LEU A 82 19.25 -18.15 9.14
C LEU A 82 18.29 -18.24 10.34
N LYS A 83 17.42 -19.26 10.36
CA LYS A 83 16.48 -19.55 11.45
C LYS A 83 16.23 -21.05 11.53
N GLY A 84 16.06 -21.57 12.74
CA GLY A 84 15.65 -22.96 12.99
C GLY A 84 16.83 -23.88 13.23
N SER A 85 16.65 -25.18 13.00
CA SER A 85 17.70 -26.18 13.11
C SER A 85 17.66 -27.08 11.87
N TYR A 86 18.79 -27.17 11.16
CA TYR A 86 18.94 -27.99 9.97
C TYR A 86 20.41 -28.35 9.78
N ALA A 87 20.72 -29.63 9.56
CA ALA A 87 22.08 -30.14 9.52
C ALA A 87 22.47 -30.76 8.16
N LYS A 88 21.54 -30.87 7.21
CA LYS A 88 21.81 -31.48 5.90
C LYS A 88 22.35 -30.44 4.93
N GLU A 89 23.24 -30.85 4.04
CA GLU A 89 23.80 -30.00 2.97
C GLU A 89 22.77 -29.66 1.88
N ARG A 90 21.71 -30.46 1.74
CA ARG A 90 20.65 -30.24 0.77
C ARG A 90 19.29 -30.16 1.44
N VAL A 91 18.41 -29.35 0.88
CA VAL A 91 17.01 -29.24 1.27
C VAL A 91 16.13 -29.47 0.05
N ALA A 92 15.06 -30.24 0.25
CA ALA A 92 14.01 -30.46 -0.73
C ALA A 92 12.71 -29.90 -0.16
N PHE A 93 12.00 -29.11 -0.96
CA PHE A 93 10.75 -28.48 -0.55
C PHE A 93 9.78 -28.35 -1.72
N VAL A 94 8.49 -28.27 -1.40
CA VAL A 94 7.42 -27.95 -2.37
C VAL A 94 7.03 -26.48 -2.28
N GLN A 95 6.56 -25.91 -3.39
CA GLN A 95 6.03 -24.55 -3.42
C GLN A 95 4.61 -24.52 -2.84
N HIS A 96 4.26 -23.50 -2.05
CA HIS A 96 2.87 -23.27 -1.63
C HIS A 96 2.09 -22.51 -2.71
N GLY A 97 0.87 -22.97 -3.02
CA GLY A 97 -0.06 -22.32 -3.96
C GLY A 97 -0.19 -23.03 -5.32
N HIS A 98 -0.98 -22.43 -6.22
CA HIS A 98 -1.16 -22.91 -7.59
C HIS A 98 -0.09 -22.28 -8.51
N GLY A 99 0.98 -23.02 -8.82
CA GLY A 99 1.98 -22.57 -9.79
C GLY A 99 3.27 -23.39 -9.72
N SER A 100 4.00 -23.47 -10.84
CA SER A 100 5.33 -24.09 -10.88
C SER A 100 6.35 -23.17 -10.19
N PRO A 101 7.39 -23.71 -9.52
CA PRO A 101 8.46 -22.91 -8.96
C PRO A 101 9.17 -22.10 -10.06
N GLU A 102 9.24 -20.79 -9.90
CA GLU A 102 9.97 -19.89 -10.81
C GLU A 102 11.43 -19.74 -10.35
N TYR A 103 12.16 -20.86 -10.32
CA TYR A 103 13.60 -20.88 -10.02
C TYR A 103 14.40 -21.30 -11.24
N GLU A 104 15.63 -20.81 -11.33
CA GLU A 104 16.63 -21.28 -12.28
C GLU A 104 17.75 -22.01 -11.53
N LYS A 105 18.37 -22.99 -12.20
CA LYS A 105 19.52 -23.69 -11.62
C LYS A 105 20.66 -22.69 -11.39
N GLY A 106 21.21 -22.69 -10.19
CA GLY A 106 22.26 -21.77 -9.75
C GLY A 106 21.75 -20.51 -9.07
N ASP A 107 20.44 -20.26 -9.05
CA ASP A 107 19.87 -19.14 -8.30
C ASP A 107 20.25 -19.24 -6.82
N GLU A 108 20.77 -18.15 -6.27
CA GLU A 108 20.99 -18.03 -4.83
C GLU A 108 19.85 -17.21 -4.21
N VAL A 109 19.06 -17.83 -3.34
CA VAL A 109 17.80 -17.29 -2.83
C VAL A 109 17.66 -17.54 -1.33
N ALA A 110 16.90 -16.68 -0.66
CA ALA A 110 16.39 -17.01 0.67
C ALA A 110 15.06 -17.75 0.55
N VAL A 111 14.96 -18.90 1.22
CA VAL A 111 13.75 -19.74 1.30
C VAL A 111 13.22 -19.78 2.72
N PHE A 112 11.90 -19.64 2.83
CA PHE A 112 11.16 -19.56 4.08
C PHE A 112 10.26 -20.78 4.16
N LEU A 113 10.61 -21.71 5.03
CA LEU A 113 10.08 -23.07 5.02
C LEU A 113 9.29 -23.36 6.29
N LYS A 114 8.14 -23.99 6.09
CA LYS A 114 7.25 -24.51 7.12
C LYS A 114 7.23 -26.03 7.02
N ARG A 115 7.03 -26.69 8.16
CA ARG A 115 6.77 -28.12 8.23
C ARG A 115 5.50 -28.50 7.46
N ILE A 116 5.59 -29.49 6.59
CA ILE A 116 4.48 -29.90 5.72
C ILE A 116 3.25 -30.34 6.52
N GLU A 117 3.43 -30.83 7.75
CA GLU A 117 2.36 -31.25 8.66
C GLU A 117 1.47 -30.08 9.08
N ARG A 118 2.01 -28.85 9.06
CA ARG A 118 1.27 -27.61 9.32
C ARG A 118 0.49 -27.13 8.09
N SER A 119 0.60 -27.80 6.93
CA SER A 119 -0.10 -27.47 5.68
C SER A 119 -1.40 -28.28 5.56
N PRO A 120 -2.59 -27.68 5.72
CA PRO A 120 -3.85 -28.43 5.70
C PRO A 120 -4.05 -29.26 4.42
N GLU A 121 -3.59 -28.75 3.29
CA GLU A 121 -3.74 -29.33 1.96
C GLU A 121 -2.76 -30.50 1.73
N LEU A 122 -1.55 -30.40 2.26
CA LEU A 122 -0.47 -31.35 1.97
C LEU A 122 -0.20 -32.36 3.09
N ARG A 123 -0.62 -32.07 4.34
CA ARG A 123 -0.29 -32.90 5.52
C ARG A 123 -0.79 -34.34 5.49
N ARG A 124 -1.77 -34.66 4.62
CA ARG A 124 -2.33 -36.02 4.48
C ARG A 124 -2.01 -36.66 3.11
N GLY A 125 -1.26 -35.98 2.26
CA GLY A 125 -0.94 -36.45 0.91
C GLY A 125 0.29 -37.33 0.86
N ALA A 126 0.45 -38.11 -0.22
CA ALA A 126 1.61 -38.97 -0.45
C ALA A 126 2.95 -38.20 -0.42
N VAL A 127 2.93 -36.90 -0.76
CA VAL A 127 4.08 -35.98 -0.71
C VAL A 127 4.66 -35.87 0.70
N ALA A 128 3.82 -35.83 1.74
CA ALA A 128 4.25 -35.65 3.13
C ALA A 128 5.08 -36.83 3.66
N SER A 129 5.02 -38.00 3.00
CA SER A 129 5.88 -39.14 3.33
C SER A 129 7.32 -38.99 2.84
N ARG A 130 7.57 -38.09 1.88
CA ARG A 130 8.86 -37.93 1.20
C ARG A 130 9.48 -36.54 1.37
N ILE A 131 8.64 -35.51 1.50
CA ILE A 131 9.05 -34.12 1.63
C ILE A 131 8.48 -33.55 2.93
N HIS A 132 9.33 -32.92 3.73
CA HIS A 132 8.96 -32.36 5.04
C HIS A 132 8.76 -30.85 5.03
N TRP A 133 9.13 -30.17 3.94
CA TRP A 133 9.17 -28.72 3.86
C TRP A 133 8.27 -28.20 2.75
N VAL A 134 7.50 -27.16 3.08
CA VAL A 134 6.74 -26.36 2.12
C VAL A 134 7.21 -24.91 2.24
N SER A 135 7.47 -24.27 1.11
CA SER A 135 7.81 -22.85 1.06
C SER A 135 6.60 -22.00 1.38
N GLU A 136 6.73 -21.03 2.29
CA GLU A 136 5.66 -20.06 2.61
C GLU A 136 5.56 -18.93 1.59
N GLN A 137 6.46 -18.89 0.61
CA GLN A 137 6.44 -17.90 -0.46
C GLN A 137 5.49 -18.36 -1.57
N GLU A 138 4.73 -17.44 -2.14
CA GLU A 138 4.00 -17.68 -3.38
C GLU A 138 4.96 -17.72 -4.57
N ALA A 139 4.55 -18.39 -5.66
CA ALA A 139 5.28 -18.37 -6.92
C ALA A 139 5.52 -16.90 -7.37
N GLY A 140 6.75 -16.58 -7.79
CA GLY A 140 7.16 -15.22 -8.14
C GLY A 140 7.57 -14.31 -6.97
N ASN A 141 7.29 -14.67 -5.71
CA ASN A 141 7.71 -13.89 -4.54
C ASN A 141 9.07 -14.35 -3.96
N ARG A 142 10.04 -14.58 -4.85
CA ARG A 142 11.39 -15.02 -4.48
C ARG A 142 12.27 -13.86 -4.00
N PHE A 143 13.13 -14.15 -3.03
CA PHE A 143 14.17 -13.24 -2.55
C PHE A 143 15.52 -13.66 -3.13
N ALA A 144 15.80 -13.23 -4.36
CA ALA A 144 17.10 -13.43 -4.99
C ALA A 144 18.19 -12.66 -4.24
N LEU A 145 19.27 -13.36 -3.90
CA LEU A 145 20.40 -12.85 -3.12
C LEU A 145 21.52 -12.42 -4.06
N ASN A 146 21.28 -11.41 -4.90
CA ASN A 146 22.25 -11.03 -5.94
C ASN A 146 23.03 -9.76 -5.56
N GLY A 147 24.33 -9.75 -5.86
CA GLY A 147 25.20 -8.57 -5.75
C GLY A 147 25.26 -7.95 -4.35
N ARG A 148 25.14 -6.61 -4.28
CA ARG A 148 25.25 -5.82 -3.05
C ARG A 148 24.04 -5.94 -2.09
N VAL A 149 22.95 -6.58 -2.52
CA VAL A 149 21.69 -6.67 -1.75
C VAL A 149 21.75 -7.76 -0.68
N ARG A 150 22.57 -8.79 -0.92
CA ARG A 150 22.65 -9.98 -0.07
C ARG A 150 22.95 -9.68 1.40
N PRO A 151 23.98 -8.87 1.76
CA PRO A 151 24.34 -8.69 3.16
C PRO A 151 23.20 -8.07 3.99
N ASP A 152 22.65 -6.94 3.55
CA ASP A 152 21.55 -6.23 4.23
C ASP A 152 20.31 -7.11 4.39
N PHE A 153 19.96 -7.87 3.35
CA PHE A 153 18.81 -8.77 3.39
C PHE A 153 19.01 -9.89 4.41
N LEU A 154 20.16 -10.57 4.37
CA LEU A 154 20.45 -11.67 5.30
C LEU A 154 20.54 -11.16 6.73
N GLU A 155 21.15 -10.00 6.96
CA GLU A 155 21.21 -9.36 8.27
C GLU A 155 19.81 -9.06 8.81
N ALA A 156 18.91 -8.52 7.99
CA ALA A 156 17.52 -8.29 8.37
C ALA A 156 16.80 -9.58 8.77
N VAL A 157 16.96 -10.66 8.00
CA VAL A 157 16.37 -11.97 8.31
C VAL A 157 16.93 -12.50 9.64
N ARG A 158 18.24 -12.45 9.85
CA ARG A 158 18.86 -12.88 11.12
C ARG A 158 18.32 -12.06 12.30
N ALA A 159 18.20 -10.74 12.14
CA ALA A 159 17.68 -9.87 13.18
C ALA A 159 16.22 -10.22 13.54
N TYR A 160 15.36 -10.47 12.54
CA TYR A 160 14.00 -10.94 12.79
C TYR A 160 13.95 -12.34 13.42
N ALA A 161 14.80 -13.27 12.97
CA ALA A 161 14.85 -14.62 13.52
C ALA A 161 15.24 -14.63 15.01
N GLN A 162 16.13 -13.72 15.42
CA GLN A 162 16.57 -13.58 16.81
C GLN A 162 15.51 -12.98 17.74
N LEU A 163 14.46 -12.31 17.22
CA LEU A 163 13.42 -11.69 18.06
C LEU A 163 12.74 -12.69 19.01
N ALA A 164 12.52 -13.93 18.55
CA ALA A 164 11.87 -14.96 19.36
C ALA A 164 12.72 -15.40 20.56
N ALA A 165 14.05 -15.33 20.45
CA ALA A 165 15.00 -15.68 21.50
C ALA A 165 15.18 -14.56 22.54
N LEU A 166 14.79 -13.32 22.21
CA LEU A 166 14.86 -12.20 23.15
C LEU A 166 13.77 -12.28 24.22
N ALA A 167 14.12 -11.81 25.42
CA ALA A 167 13.16 -11.57 26.50
C ALA A 167 12.05 -10.61 26.03
N PRO A 168 10.78 -10.81 26.44
CA PRO A 168 9.64 -10.02 25.96
C PRO A 168 9.84 -8.50 26.03
N GLU A 169 10.50 -8.00 27.08
CA GLU A 169 10.81 -6.59 27.33
C GLU A 169 11.87 -6.01 26.37
N ALA A 170 12.75 -6.84 25.80
CA ALA A 170 13.78 -6.42 24.85
C ALA A 170 13.27 -6.37 23.40
N ARG A 171 12.20 -7.12 23.08
CA ARG A 171 11.66 -7.25 21.71
C ARG A 171 11.22 -5.92 21.10
N PRO A 172 10.53 -4.99 21.80
CA PRO A 172 10.13 -3.71 21.21
C PRO A 172 11.32 -2.86 20.77
N LYS A 173 12.39 -2.84 21.57
CA LYS A 173 13.62 -2.10 21.24
C LYS A 173 14.33 -2.71 20.03
N ALA A 174 14.41 -4.03 19.96
CA ALA A 174 14.97 -4.72 18.80
C ALA A 174 14.13 -4.48 17.53
N MET A 175 12.79 -4.58 17.63
CA MET A 175 11.87 -4.31 16.52
C MET A 175 11.99 -2.88 16.02
N HIS A 176 12.06 -1.91 16.93
CA HIS A 176 12.30 -0.51 16.60
C HIS A 176 13.58 -0.34 15.77
N ARG A 177 14.70 -0.93 16.23
CA ARG A 177 15.98 -0.84 15.53
C ARG A 177 15.89 -1.42 14.12
N ILE A 178 15.39 -2.66 14.00
CA ILE A 178 15.22 -3.34 12.70
C ILE A 178 14.36 -2.50 11.77
N THR A 179 13.28 -1.92 12.28
CA THR A 179 12.37 -1.08 11.48
C THR A 179 13.07 0.14 10.90
N LEU A 180 13.86 0.86 11.71
CA LEU A 180 14.60 2.04 11.23
C LEU A 180 15.66 1.66 10.19
N GLU A 181 16.42 0.61 10.44
CA GLU A 181 17.45 0.10 9.51
C GLU A 181 16.81 -0.28 8.16
N LEU A 182 15.69 -0.99 8.19
CA LEU A 182 15.03 -1.43 6.96
C LEU A 182 14.31 -0.31 6.21
N LEU A 183 13.72 0.67 6.91
CA LEU A 183 13.15 1.86 6.27
C LEU A 183 14.22 2.66 5.53
N ALA A 184 15.43 2.75 6.10
CA ALA A 184 16.57 3.41 5.48
C ALA A 184 17.26 2.57 4.39
N SER A 185 16.86 1.30 4.21
CA SER A 185 17.48 0.42 3.23
C SER A 185 17.33 0.97 1.81
N PRO A 186 18.40 0.96 1.00
CA PRO A 186 18.30 1.29 -0.42
C PRO A 186 17.48 0.25 -1.20
N HIS A 187 17.16 -0.90 -0.61
CA HIS A 187 16.39 -1.95 -1.25
C HIS A 187 14.87 -1.73 -1.09
N PRO A 188 14.13 -1.44 -2.17
CA PRO A 188 12.72 -1.04 -2.05
C PRO A 188 11.82 -2.10 -1.41
N LYS A 189 12.11 -3.41 -1.58
CA LYS A 189 11.30 -4.47 -0.93
C LYS A 189 11.51 -4.50 0.59
N LEU A 190 12.71 -4.17 1.07
CA LEU A 190 13.01 -4.16 2.50
C LEU A 190 12.33 -2.97 3.18
N ALA A 191 12.50 -1.76 2.62
CA ALA A 191 11.80 -0.58 3.08
C ALA A 191 10.27 -0.75 3.01
N SER A 192 9.75 -1.36 1.94
CA SER A 192 8.31 -1.65 1.81
C SER A 192 7.83 -2.69 2.82
N SER A 193 8.68 -3.66 3.18
CA SER A 193 8.36 -4.62 4.25
C SER A 193 8.25 -3.91 5.59
N ALA A 194 9.25 -3.11 5.96
CA ALA A 194 9.27 -2.40 7.23
C ALA A 194 8.11 -1.40 7.37
N LEU A 195 7.79 -0.69 6.29
CA LEU A 195 6.63 0.19 6.27
C LEU A 195 5.31 -0.58 6.48
N ARG A 196 5.16 -1.75 5.85
CA ARG A 196 3.99 -2.61 6.08
C ARG A 196 3.93 -3.14 7.52
N ASP A 197 5.08 -3.53 8.08
CA ASP A 197 5.17 -3.95 9.49
C ASP A 197 4.74 -2.82 10.43
N LEU A 198 5.10 -1.56 10.14
CA LEU A 198 4.65 -0.39 10.90
C LEU A 198 3.13 -0.19 10.84
N VAL A 199 2.55 -0.31 9.64
CA VAL A 199 1.10 -0.20 9.45
C VAL A 199 0.37 -1.30 10.22
N ILE A 200 0.86 -2.56 10.15
CA ILE A 200 0.31 -3.71 10.87
C ILE A 200 0.41 -3.50 12.39
N ALA A 201 1.53 -2.95 12.88
CA ALA A 201 1.73 -2.67 14.29
C ALA A 201 0.80 -1.57 14.84
N GLY A 202 0.11 -0.82 13.97
CA GLY A 202 -0.89 0.17 14.37
C GLY A 202 -0.31 1.24 15.30
N ASN A 203 -0.89 1.40 16.49
CA ASN A 203 -0.45 2.42 17.46
C ASN A 203 0.62 1.94 18.44
N ALA A 204 1.21 0.76 18.23
CA ALA A 204 2.36 0.34 19.03
C ALA A 204 3.50 1.37 18.89
N SER A 205 4.16 1.67 20.01
CA SER A 205 5.24 2.67 20.12
C SER A 205 6.55 2.21 19.47
N LEU A 206 6.50 1.80 18.21
CA LEU A 206 7.66 1.44 17.41
C LEU A 206 8.42 2.68 16.93
N LEU A 207 7.72 3.77 16.60
CA LEU A 207 8.33 5.04 16.21
C LEU A 207 7.85 6.17 17.12
N GLY A 208 8.72 7.15 17.35
CA GLY A 208 8.44 8.37 18.09
C GLY A 208 9.19 9.58 17.53
N ALA A 209 8.97 10.75 18.14
CA ALA A 209 9.55 12.01 17.67
C ALA A 209 11.10 12.00 17.61
N ARG A 210 11.74 11.19 18.46
CA ARG A 210 13.20 11.00 18.46
C ARG A 210 13.76 10.41 17.16
N ASP A 211 12.91 9.75 16.37
CA ASP A 211 13.32 9.06 15.13
C ASP A 211 13.22 9.97 13.90
N LEU A 212 12.56 11.13 14.03
CA LEU A 212 12.36 12.08 12.92
C LEU A 212 13.66 12.51 12.24
N PRO A 213 14.78 12.78 12.94
CA PRO A 213 16.03 13.13 12.27
C PRO A 213 16.53 12.05 11.29
N ALA A 214 16.25 10.77 11.57
CA ALA A 214 16.60 9.66 10.69
C ALA A 214 15.58 9.45 9.55
N LEU A 215 14.30 9.78 9.79
CA LEU A 215 13.20 9.53 8.84
C LEU A 215 12.97 10.69 7.86
N GLU A 216 13.20 11.93 8.27
CA GLU A 216 12.97 13.12 7.43
C GLU A 216 13.81 13.10 6.13
N PRO A 217 15.08 12.68 6.11
CA PRO A 217 15.84 12.53 4.88
C PRO A 217 15.19 11.54 3.90
N LEU A 218 14.57 10.46 4.41
CA LEU A 218 13.90 9.46 3.58
C LEU A 218 12.65 10.03 2.90
N LEU A 219 11.91 10.91 3.58
CA LEU A 219 10.72 11.57 3.01
C LEU A 219 11.07 12.52 1.86
N MET A 220 12.26 13.11 1.88
CA MET A 220 12.63 14.23 1.01
C MET A 220 13.65 13.84 -0.07
N SER A 221 14.30 12.69 0.06
CA SER A 221 15.31 12.23 -0.88
C SER A 221 14.67 11.67 -2.16
N PRO A 222 15.07 12.13 -3.36
CA PRO A 222 14.65 11.51 -4.62
C PRO A 222 15.24 10.11 -4.83
N ALA A 223 16.28 9.73 -4.07
CA ALA A 223 16.82 8.37 -4.10
C ALA A 223 15.89 7.36 -3.41
N THR A 224 15.04 7.83 -2.48
CA THR A 224 14.00 7.02 -1.86
C THR A 224 12.80 6.93 -2.80
N SER A 225 12.37 5.71 -3.13
CA SER A 225 11.24 5.52 -4.05
C SER A 225 9.99 6.25 -3.58
N ILE A 226 9.21 6.79 -4.53
CA ILE A 226 8.03 7.60 -4.21
C ILE A 226 7.01 6.86 -3.33
N GLY A 227 6.88 5.53 -3.48
CA GLY A 227 5.99 4.72 -2.66
C GLY A 227 6.38 4.71 -1.18
N ILE A 228 7.68 4.63 -0.88
CA ILE A 228 8.19 4.70 0.50
C ILE A 228 8.01 6.10 1.07
N ARG A 229 8.32 7.14 0.29
CA ARG A 229 8.13 8.53 0.71
C ARG A 229 6.68 8.82 1.09
N ILE A 230 5.73 8.47 0.21
CA ILE A 230 4.29 8.62 0.44
C ILE A 230 3.85 7.82 1.66
N GLY A 231 4.18 6.53 1.71
CA GLY A 231 3.70 5.66 2.76
C GLY A 231 4.26 6.03 4.15
N LEU A 232 5.53 6.41 4.22
CA LEU A 232 6.13 6.92 5.45
C LEU A 232 5.51 8.26 5.86
N LEU A 233 5.23 9.16 4.90
CA LEU A 233 4.57 10.44 5.18
C LEU A 233 3.18 10.22 5.80
N VAL A 234 2.36 9.37 5.17
CA VAL A 234 1.03 8.98 5.68
C VAL A 234 1.14 8.40 7.09
N GLU A 235 2.08 7.48 7.31
CA GLU A 235 2.19 6.77 8.59
C GLU A 235 2.67 7.69 9.72
N LEU A 236 3.61 8.61 9.44
CA LEU A 236 4.07 9.58 10.42
C LEU A 236 2.98 10.61 10.77
N GLU A 237 2.19 11.05 9.79
CA GLU A 237 1.05 11.94 10.00
C GLU A 237 -0.05 11.24 10.82
N ARG A 238 -0.38 9.98 10.49
CA ARG A 238 -1.36 9.16 11.24
C ARG A 238 -0.97 9.00 12.71
N ARG A 239 0.33 8.93 13.00
CA ARG A 239 0.89 8.86 14.36
C ARG A 239 1.06 10.22 15.04
N ALA A 240 0.68 11.31 14.38
CA ALA A 240 0.87 12.69 14.84
C ALA A 240 2.35 13.01 15.18
N LEU A 241 3.29 12.40 14.47
CA LEU A 241 4.72 12.67 14.65
C LEU A 241 5.21 13.87 13.83
N ILE A 242 4.45 14.28 12.82
CA ILE A 242 4.79 15.39 11.92
C ILE A 242 3.57 16.27 11.68
N ASP A 243 3.84 17.52 11.32
CA ASP A 243 2.90 18.36 10.61
C ASP A 243 2.90 17.99 9.13
N GLY A 244 1.77 17.42 8.66
CA GLY A 244 1.60 16.83 7.33
C GLY A 244 1.55 17.85 6.19
N PRO A 245 0.67 18.87 6.22
CA PRO A 245 0.48 19.85 5.15
C PRO A 245 1.76 20.41 4.50
N PRO A 246 2.76 20.94 5.25
CA PRO A 246 3.98 21.47 4.62
C PRO A 246 4.82 20.38 3.94
N ARG A 247 4.78 19.15 4.45
CA ARG A 247 5.53 18.01 3.89
C ARG A 247 4.86 17.44 2.65
N TRP A 248 3.53 17.36 2.61
CA TRP A 248 2.78 17.02 1.40
C TRP A 248 3.00 18.05 0.29
N ALA A 249 2.96 19.34 0.62
CA ALA A 249 3.28 20.42 -0.31
C ALA A 249 4.73 20.28 -0.86
N LYS A 250 5.69 20.02 0.03
CA LYS A 250 7.09 19.78 -0.38
C LYS A 250 7.26 18.53 -1.23
N LEU A 251 6.55 17.44 -0.94
CA LEU A 251 6.54 16.23 -1.76
C LEU A 251 6.08 16.57 -3.18
N LEU A 252 4.95 17.26 -3.35
CA LEU A 252 4.43 17.67 -4.66
C LEU A 252 5.42 18.54 -5.44
N ARG A 253 5.99 19.55 -4.77
CA ARG A 253 6.93 20.50 -5.37
C ARG A 253 8.23 19.85 -5.84
N THR A 254 8.72 18.85 -5.11
CA THR A 254 10.01 18.20 -5.38
C THR A 254 9.91 16.95 -6.27
N THR A 255 8.71 16.42 -6.49
CA THR A 255 8.53 15.18 -7.26
C THR A 255 8.41 15.47 -8.76
N THR A 256 9.22 14.76 -9.55
CA THR A 256 9.34 14.94 -11.00
C THR A 256 9.10 13.63 -11.75
N GLY A 257 8.95 13.72 -13.07
CA GLY A 257 8.78 12.56 -13.95
C GLY A 257 7.52 11.75 -13.63
N LYS A 258 7.62 10.42 -13.84
CA LYS A 258 6.51 9.47 -13.65
C LYS A 258 5.94 9.44 -12.23
N ASP A 259 6.76 9.80 -11.24
CA ASP A 259 6.39 9.75 -9.83
C ASP A 259 5.46 10.90 -9.43
N ARG A 260 5.42 11.98 -10.24
CA ARG A 260 4.56 13.14 -9.96
C ARG A 260 3.08 12.75 -9.91
N LEU A 261 2.66 11.84 -10.79
CA LEU A 261 1.29 11.33 -10.80
C LEU A 261 0.94 10.59 -9.50
N ASN A 262 1.90 9.82 -8.96
CA ASN A 262 1.71 9.10 -7.70
C ASN A 262 1.62 10.08 -6.53
N ALA A 263 2.47 11.12 -6.50
CA ALA A 263 2.41 12.17 -5.48
C ALA A 263 1.08 12.93 -5.49
N VAL A 264 0.59 13.33 -6.69
CA VAL A 264 -0.70 14.02 -6.86
C VAL A 264 -1.88 13.15 -6.42
N ARG A 265 -1.86 11.86 -6.77
CA ARG A 265 -2.93 10.94 -6.36
C ARG A 265 -2.97 10.75 -4.84
N ALA A 266 -1.80 10.62 -4.22
CA ALA A 266 -1.70 10.44 -2.78
C ALA A 266 -2.12 11.70 -2.01
N SER A 267 -1.73 12.90 -2.47
CA SER A 267 -2.06 14.16 -1.79
C SER A 267 -3.57 14.47 -1.76
N ALA A 268 -4.38 13.85 -2.63
CA ALA A 268 -5.83 14.01 -2.67
C ALA A 268 -6.52 13.60 -1.34
N ALA A 269 -5.91 12.70 -0.57
CA ALA A 269 -6.40 12.29 0.74
C ALA A 269 -5.95 13.24 1.88
N HIS A 270 -5.10 14.23 1.58
CA HIS A 270 -4.49 15.14 2.54
C HIS A 270 -4.73 16.61 2.15
N PRO A 271 -6.01 17.02 1.95
CA PRO A 271 -6.33 18.37 1.52
C PRO A 271 -5.95 19.40 2.60
N SER A 272 -5.24 20.42 2.18
CA SER A 272 -4.87 21.57 3.01
C SER A 272 -4.57 22.76 2.11
N GLU A 273 -4.49 23.96 2.67
CA GLU A 273 -4.13 25.16 1.89
C GLU A 273 -2.76 25.01 1.19
N PRO A 274 -1.67 24.55 1.86
CA PRO A 274 -0.40 24.33 1.20
C PRO A 274 -0.47 23.32 0.06
N VAL A 275 -1.20 22.22 0.24
CA VAL A 275 -1.38 21.19 -0.80
C VAL A 275 -2.20 21.73 -1.97
N THR A 276 -3.25 22.51 -1.69
CA THR A 276 -4.09 23.14 -2.73
C THR A 276 -3.27 24.10 -3.58
N ASN A 277 -2.43 24.94 -2.96
CA ASN A 277 -1.58 25.88 -3.68
C ASN A 277 -0.60 25.18 -4.63
N GLU A 278 0.05 24.10 -4.17
CA GLU A 278 0.95 23.30 -5.01
C GLU A 278 0.22 22.57 -6.14
N LEU A 279 -0.97 22.00 -5.87
CA LEU A 279 -1.79 21.38 -6.89
C LEU A 279 -2.25 22.40 -7.94
N VAL A 280 -2.67 23.60 -7.54
CA VAL A 280 -3.06 24.67 -8.49
C VAL A 280 -1.90 25.05 -9.40
N ALA A 281 -0.67 25.15 -8.87
CA ALA A 281 0.52 25.42 -9.68
C ALA A 281 0.77 24.33 -10.75
N LEU A 282 0.47 23.06 -10.43
CA LEU A 282 0.62 21.94 -11.38
C LEU A 282 -0.41 21.94 -12.52
N LEU A 283 -1.47 22.76 -12.47
CA LEU A 283 -2.43 22.89 -13.57
C LEU A 283 -1.86 23.59 -14.80
N ALA A 284 -0.74 24.30 -14.67
CA ALA A 284 -0.04 24.95 -15.78
C ALA A 284 0.87 23.99 -16.58
N ASN A 285 0.76 22.68 -16.34
CA ASN A 285 1.57 21.67 -17.02
C ASN A 285 0.94 21.22 -18.34
N ASP A 286 1.75 20.93 -19.36
CA ASP A 286 1.26 20.49 -20.68
C ASP A 286 0.82 19.02 -20.71
N ASP A 287 1.17 18.22 -19.70
CA ASP A 287 0.72 16.83 -19.60
C ASP A 287 -0.75 16.76 -19.17
N SER A 288 -1.63 16.53 -20.14
CA SER A 288 -3.08 16.37 -19.93
C SER A 288 -3.43 15.26 -18.93
N GLN A 289 -2.62 14.20 -18.82
CA GLN A 289 -2.84 13.12 -17.85
C GLN A 289 -2.55 13.62 -16.43
N LEU A 290 -1.46 14.36 -16.25
CA LEU A 290 -1.13 14.98 -14.97
C LEU A 290 -2.17 16.02 -14.58
N VAL A 291 -2.52 16.95 -15.48
CA VAL A 291 -3.55 17.99 -15.22
C VAL A 291 -4.89 17.35 -14.86
N SER A 292 -5.30 16.29 -15.55
CA SER A 292 -6.51 15.55 -15.20
C SER A 292 -6.45 14.94 -13.80
N ALA A 293 -5.29 14.41 -13.39
CA ALA A 293 -5.12 13.87 -12.04
C ALA A 293 -5.15 14.98 -10.98
N VAL A 294 -4.52 16.13 -11.26
CA VAL A 294 -4.51 17.31 -10.38
C VAL A 294 -5.92 17.85 -10.19
N ALA A 295 -6.71 17.96 -11.26
CA ALA A 295 -8.10 18.40 -11.19
C ALA A 295 -8.96 17.48 -10.30
N VAL A 296 -8.72 16.17 -10.35
CA VAL A 296 -9.41 15.22 -9.45
C VAL A 296 -8.91 15.37 -8.01
N ALA A 297 -7.61 15.55 -7.79
CA ALA A 297 -7.02 15.71 -6.46
C ALA A 297 -7.47 17.00 -5.75
N LEU A 298 -7.62 18.09 -6.50
CA LEU A 298 -8.18 19.36 -6.03
C LEU A 298 -9.64 19.23 -5.57
N GLY A 299 -10.37 18.24 -6.08
CA GLY A 299 -11.75 17.92 -5.71
C GLY A 299 -11.90 17.30 -4.33
N ALA A 300 -11.20 17.80 -3.32
CA ALA A 300 -11.44 17.41 -1.94
C ALA A 300 -12.76 18.05 -1.44
N PRO A 301 -13.58 17.34 -0.65
CA PRO A 301 -14.84 17.88 -0.13
C PRO A 301 -14.62 19.20 0.62
N GLY A 302 -15.41 20.22 0.29
CA GLY A 302 -15.32 21.54 0.92
C GLY A 302 -14.14 22.42 0.46
N ASN A 303 -13.33 21.99 -0.50
CA ASN A 303 -12.20 22.78 -1.00
C ASN A 303 -12.67 23.92 -1.95
N ASP A 304 -13.23 24.99 -1.37
CA ASP A 304 -13.72 26.14 -2.14
C ASP A 304 -12.60 26.88 -2.89
N ALA A 305 -11.36 26.83 -2.39
CA ALA A 305 -10.19 27.41 -3.05
C ALA A 305 -9.88 26.74 -4.40
N ALA A 306 -10.27 25.47 -4.59
CA ALA A 306 -10.11 24.77 -5.85
C ALA A 306 -11.14 25.16 -6.92
N ILE A 307 -12.24 25.83 -6.57
CA ILE A 307 -13.35 26.05 -7.51
C ILE A 307 -12.95 26.91 -8.70
N ALA A 308 -12.29 28.05 -8.47
CA ALA A 308 -11.89 28.94 -9.57
C ALA A 308 -10.85 28.27 -10.50
N PRO A 309 -9.78 27.62 -9.98
CA PRO A 309 -8.88 26.81 -10.80
C PRO A 309 -9.59 25.72 -11.60
N LEU A 310 -10.51 24.96 -10.98
CA LEU A 310 -11.26 23.91 -11.67
C LEU A 310 -12.22 24.47 -12.73
N ALA A 311 -12.86 25.61 -12.47
CA ALA A 311 -13.75 26.27 -13.42
C ALA A 311 -12.99 26.67 -14.69
N LYS A 312 -11.74 27.17 -14.56
CA LYS A 312 -10.88 27.50 -15.71
C LYS A 312 -10.60 26.28 -16.61
N LEU A 313 -10.43 25.10 -16.01
CA LEU A 313 -10.17 23.86 -16.78
C LEU A 313 -11.37 23.40 -17.61
N LEU A 314 -12.56 23.94 -17.38
CA LEU A 314 -13.74 23.66 -18.22
C LEU A 314 -13.57 24.25 -19.62
N GLU A 315 -12.70 25.24 -19.80
CA GLU A 315 -12.41 25.86 -21.10
C GLU A 315 -11.30 25.12 -21.88
N SER A 316 -10.73 24.05 -21.31
CA SER A 316 -9.67 23.29 -21.97
C SER A 316 -10.16 22.61 -23.25
N ASP A 317 -9.35 22.62 -24.31
CA ASP A 317 -9.63 21.87 -25.54
C ASP A 317 -9.64 20.35 -25.30
N GLU A 318 -8.89 19.89 -24.30
CA GLU A 318 -8.79 18.49 -23.94
C GLU A 318 -10.03 18.01 -23.17
N SER A 319 -10.83 17.17 -23.82
CA SER A 319 -12.05 16.60 -23.22
C SER A 319 -11.79 15.87 -21.90
N ARG A 320 -10.65 15.16 -21.79
CA ARG A 320 -10.27 14.47 -20.53
C ARG A 320 -10.08 15.45 -19.37
N VAL A 321 -9.48 16.61 -19.62
CA VAL A 321 -9.26 17.67 -18.63
C VAL A 321 -10.60 18.28 -18.20
N ARG A 322 -11.49 18.62 -19.16
CA ARG A 322 -12.85 19.11 -18.84
C ARG A 322 -13.64 18.12 -17.99
N MET A 323 -13.60 16.83 -18.33
CA MET A 323 -14.27 15.78 -17.54
C MET A 323 -13.69 15.65 -16.13
N ALA A 324 -12.37 15.80 -15.98
CA ALA A 324 -11.71 15.78 -14.68
C ALA A 324 -12.10 17.00 -13.84
N ALA A 325 -12.18 18.18 -14.44
CA ALA A 325 -12.64 19.40 -13.78
C ALA A 325 -14.08 19.29 -13.27
N ILE A 326 -15.00 18.75 -14.08
CA ILE A 326 -16.39 18.49 -13.65
C ILE A 326 -16.42 17.52 -12.47
N ARG A 327 -15.64 16.42 -12.52
CA ARG A 327 -15.53 15.49 -11.38
C ARG A 327 -14.95 16.16 -10.14
N GLY A 328 -13.94 17.00 -10.30
CA GLY A 328 -13.34 17.77 -9.21
C GLY A 328 -14.39 18.66 -8.52
N LEU A 329 -15.10 19.48 -9.30
CA LEU A 329 -16.18 20.34 -8.82
C LEU A 329 -17.30 19.54 -8.13
N GLY A 330 -17.68 18.41 -8.70
CA GLY A 330 -18.65 17.49 -8.10
C GLY A 330 -18.20 17.00 -6.72
N ARG A 331 -16.92 16.63 -6.57
CA ARG A 331 -16.39 16.17 -5.27
C ARG A 331 -16.20 17.29 -4.25
N VAL A 332 -15.94 18.53 -4.67
CA VAL A 332 -15.92 19.69 -3.76
C VAL A 332 -17.27 19.83 -3.07
N ALA A 333 -18.38 19.60 -3.79
CA ALA A 333 -19.73 19.46 -3.25
C ALA A 333 -20.24 20.66 -2.42
N THR A 334 -19.75 21.87 -2.69
CA THR A 334 -20.26 23.11 -2.07
C THR A 334 -21.29 23.80 -2.96
N PRO A 335 -22.15 24.69 -2.41
CA PRO A 335 -23.11 25.45 -3.21
C PRO A 335 -22.45 26.24 -4.35
N ARG A 336 -21.24 26.77 -4.12
CA ARG A 336 -20.47 27.48 -5.14
C ARG A 336 -20.01 26.54 -6.25
N ALA A 337 -19.51 25.35 -5.92
CA ALA A 337 -19.13 24.36 -6.92
C ALA A 337 -20.33 23.88 -7.75
N ARG A 338 -21.48 23.68 -7.10
CA ARG A 338 -22.76 23.37 -7.76
C ARG A 338 -23.16 24.48 -8.74
N GLN A 339 -23.04 25.74 -8.36
CA GLN A 339 -23.40 26.85 -9.24
C GLN A 339 -22.54 26.85 -10.52
N VAL A 340 -21.23 26.57 -10.39
CA VAL A 340 -20.37 26.41 -11.57
C VAL A 340 -20.90 25.29 -12.46
N LEU A 341 -21.19 24.11 -11.90
CA LEU A 341 -21.72 22.97 -12.66
C LEU A 341 -23.05 23.29 -13.39
N VAL A 342 -23.96 24.01 -12.74
CA VAL A 342 -25.24 24.43 -13.35
C VAL A 342 -25.00 25.40 -14.51
N ASN A 343 -24.12 26.38 -14.32
CA ASN A 343 -23.78 27.34 -15.38
C ASN A 343 -23.14 26.63 -16.58
N THR A 344 -22.21 25.70 -16.33
CA THR A 344 -21.58 24.87 -17.36
C THR A 344 -22.61 24.01 -18.09
N ALA A 345 -23.55 23.41 -17.38
CA ALA A 345 -24.62 22.60 -17.96
C ALA A 345 -25.55 23.39 -18.89
N ALA A 346 -25.71 24.70 -18.65
CA ALA A 346 -26.56 25.58 -19.43
C ALA A 346 -25.85 26.18 -20.66
N ALA A 347 -24.60 26.61 -20.51
CA ALA A 347 -23.96 27.51 -21.48
C ALA A 347 -22.71 26.96 -22.18
N HIS A 348 -22.12 25.85 -21.72
CA HIS A 348 -20.86 25.37 -22.31
C HIS A 348 -21.04 24.96 -23.78
N PRO A 349 -20.13 25.30 -24.72
CA PRO A 349 -20.30 25.02 -26.15
C PRO A 349 -20.34 23.52 -26.48
N ASP A 350 -19.50 22.72 -25.83
CA ASP A 350 -19.48 21.26 -26.02
C ASP A 350 -20.64 20.54 -25.32
N ALA A 351 -21.42 19.76 -26.09
CA ALA A 351 -22.60 19.04 -25.60
C ALA A 351 -22.26 17.93 -24.60
N ALA A 352 -21.12 17.26 -24.75
CA ALA A 352 -20.69 16.24 -23.81
C ALA A 352 -20.38 16.84 -22.43
N THR A 353 -19.69 17.98 -22.41
CA THR A 353 -19.43 18.78 -21.21
C THR A 353 -20.72 19.25 -20.54
N ARG A 354 -21.68 19.80 -21.29
CA ARG A 354 -22.99 20.18 -20.73
C ARG A 354 -23.70 19.00 -20.07
N ARG A 355 -23.75 17.84 -20.74
CA ARG A 355 -24.39 16.63 -20.23
C ARG A 355 -23.74 16.13 -18.94
N ARG A 356 -22.40 16.07 -18.90
CA ARG A 356 -21.67 15.60 -17.72
C ARG A 356 -21.86 16.55 -16.53
N ALA A 357 -21.78 17.87 -16.75
CA ALA A 357 -21.99 18.87 -15.71
C ALA A 357 -23.42 18.81 -15.14
N ARG A 358 -24.43 18.63 -16.00
CA ARG A 358 -25.83 18.42 -15.56
C ARG A 358 -25.98 17.19 -14.68
N ALA A 359 -25.41 16.06 -15.10
CA ALA A 359 -25.45 14.82 -14.34
C ALA A 359 -24.78 14.98 -12.96
N GLU A 360 -23.64 15.67 -12.90
CA GLU A 360 -22.94 15.90 -11.64
C GLU A 360 -23.73 16.81 -10.69
N ALA A 361 -24.32 17.91 -11.20
CA ALA A 361 -25.18 18.79 -10.41
C ALA A 361 -26.40 18.03 -9.83
N GLN A 362 -27.03 17.16 -10.63
CA GLN A 362 -28.15 16.33 -10.17
C GLN A 362 -27.74 15.31 -9.09
N LEU A 363 -26.50 14.78 -9.14
CA LEU A 363 -25.99 13.90 -8.10
C LEU A 363 -25.86 14.64 -6.77
N LEU A 364 -25.40 15.90 -6.78
CA LEU A 364 -25.33 16.74 -5.57
C LEU A 364 -26.71 17.02 -4.97
N ASP A 365 -27.73 17.23 -5.80
CA ASP A 365 -29.11 17.42 -5.35
C ASP A 365 -29.68 16.18 -4.65
N ARG A 366 -29.34 14.98 -5.13
CA ARG A 366 -29.75 13.71 -4.50
C ARG A 366 -29.04 13.48 -3.16
N GLN A 367 -27.78 13.88 -3.05
CA GLN A 367 -27.02 13.74 -1.81
C GLN A 367 -27.51 14.69 -0.71
N THR A 368 -27.89 15.91 -1.08
CA THR A 368 -28.46 16.89 -0.13
C THR A 368 -29.86 16.52 0.33
N THR A 369 -30.71 16.00 -0.56
CA THR A 369 -32.07 15.55 -0.22
C THR A 369 -32.09 14.29 0.65
N SER A 370 -31.19 13.33 0.42
CA SER A 370 -31.07 12.13 1.25
C SER A 370 -30.50 12.39 2.66
N ALA A 371 -29.62 13.38 2.82
CA ALA A 371 -29.11 13.79 4.13
C ALA A 371 -30.14 14.54 5.00
N GLY A 372 -31.12 15.21 4.38
CA GLY A 372 -32.20 15.93 5.08
C GLY A 372 -33.39 15.06 5.51
N ALA A 373 -33.42 13.77 5.14
CA ALA A 373 -34.54 12.86 5.37
C ALA A 373 -34.34 11.89 6.55
N VAL A 374 -33.74 12.35 7.66
CA VAL A 374 -33.83 11.62 8.95
C VAL A 374 -35.14 12.07 9.62
N PRO A 375 -36.18 11.23 9.74
CA PRO A 375 -37.40 11.62 10.42
C PRO A 375 -37.11 11.76 11.92
N ASP A 376 -37.47 12.91 12.46
CA ASP A 376 -37.48 13.22 13.89
C ASP A 376 -38.38 12.22 14.63
N ARG A 377 -37.83 11.08 15.05
CA ARG A 377 -38.49 10.18 16.00
C ARG A 377 -38.15 10.64 17.40
N GLY A 378 -38.75 11.76 17.80
CA GLY A 378 -38.39 12.43 19.04
C GLY A 378 -39.45 13.33 19.65
N SER A 379 -40.75 13.11 19.41
CA SER A 379 -41.79 13.89 20.10
C SER A 379 -43.16 13.21 20.08
N SER A 380 -43.34 12.17 20.90
CA SER A 380 -44.67 11.74 21.39
C SER A 380 -44.57 10.63 22.44
N LEU A 381 -44.00 10.95 23.60
CA LEU A 381 -44.33 10.28 24.87
C LEU A 381 -44.43 11.33 25.98
N GLN A 382 -45.52 12.10 25.94
CA GLN A 382 -46.15 12.66 27.12
C GLN A 382 -47.66 12.45 26.98
N ARG A 383 -48.15 11.38 27.60
CA ARG A 383 -49.38 11.34 28.40
C ARG A 383 -49.41 10.06 29.19
#